data_AF-A0A1H8U6K9-F1
#
_entry.id   AF-A0A1H8U6K9-F1
#
_cell.length_a   1.000
_cell.length_b   1.000
_cell.length_c   1.000
_cell.angle_alpha   90.00
_cell.angle_beta   90.00
_cell.angle_gamma   90.00
#
_symmetry.space_group_name_H-M   'P 1'
#
loop_
_entity.id
_entity.type
_entity.pdbx_description
1 polymer ?
#
loop_
_entity_poly.entity_id
_entity_poly.type
_entity_poly.pdbx_seq_one_letter_code
_entity_poly.pdbx_strand_id
1 'polypeptide(L)'
;MKFDPEAYSITIRKEEIDEEILYVGRVAEFPNISVYEEDFVTARNLVIDAIQTLKKIADETHKDFPPPYLATSSEFMERASSFR
;
A
#
# COMPACT_ATOMS: atom_id res chain seq x y z
N MET A 1 1.63 -9.88 17.58
CA MET A 1 1.85 -8.66 16.76
C MET A 1 0.52 -8.33 16.09
N LYS A 2 -0.01 -7.11 16.27
CA LYS A 2 -1.18 -6.70 15.50
C LYS A 2 -0.74 -6.53 14.05
N PHE A 3 -1.52 -7.07 13.13
CA PHE A 3 -1.33 -6.85 11.70
C PHE A 3 -1.92 -5.48 11.37
N ASP A 4 -1.07 -4.55 10.97
CA ASP A 4 -1.49 -3.20 10.59
C ASP A 4 -1.44 -3.07 9.06
N PRO A 5 -2.58 -3.18 8.35
CA PRO A 5 -2.62 -3.07 6.89
C PRO A 5 -2.21 -1.67 6.40
N GLU A 6 -2.33 -0.65 7.26
CA GLU A 6 -1.91 0.71 6.96
C GLU A 6 -0.39 0.92 7.02
N ALA A 7 0.36 -0.06 7.55
CA ALA A 7 1.82 0.00 7.56
C ALA A 7 2.43 -0.30 6.18
N TYR A 8 1.65 -0.83 5.24
CA TYR A 8 2.09 -1.13 3.87
C TYR A 8 2.24 0.14 3.04
N SER A 9 3.09 0.06 2.02
CA SER A 9 3.35 1.18 1.10
C SER A 9 2.20 1.36 0.11
N ILE A 10 1.10 1.95 0.60
CA ILE A 10 -0.09 2.24 -0.19
C ILE A 10 0.09 3.57 -0.92
N THR A 11 -0.01 3.55 -2.24
CA THR A 11 0.03 4.74 -3.10
C THR A 11 -1.31 4.91 -3.77
N ILE A 12 -1.93 6.08 -3.64
CA ILE A 12 -3.16 6.44 -4.35
C ILE A 12 -2.84 7.62 -5.26
N ARG A 13 -3.02 7.44 -6.56
CA ARG A 13 -2.74 8.48 -7.55
C ARG A 13 -3.94 8.67 -8.46
N LYS A 14 -4.26 9.92 -8.81
CA LYS A 14 -5.20 10.22 -9.88
C LYS A 14 -4.56 9.87 -11.22
N GLU A 15 -5.24 9.06 -12.02
CA GLU A 15 -4.85 8.76 -13.39
C GLU A 15 -6.06 8.93 -14.30
N GLU A 16 -5.79 9.41 -15.51
CA GLU A 16 -6.79 9.47 -16.57
C GLU A 16 -6.80 8.12 -17.29
N ILE A 17 -7.92 7.41 -17.23
CA ILE A 17 -8.13 6.09 -17.80
C ILE A 17 -9.43 6.16 -18.57
N ASP A 18 -9.41 5.80 -19.86
CA ASP A 18 -10.60 5.82 -20.72
C ASP A 18 -11.35 7.17 -20.69
N GLU A 19 -10.62 8.29 -20.71
CA GLU A 19 -11.13 9.67 -20.65
C GLU A 19 -11.79 10.06 -19.29
N GLU A 20 -11.65 9.23 -18.25
CA GLU A 20 -12.14 9.49 -16.89
C GLU A 20 -10.99 9.61 -15.88
N ILE A 21 -11.11 10.54 -14.92
CA ILE A 21 -10.12 10.71 -13.84
C ILE A 21 -10.49 9.78 -12.68
N LEU A 22 -9.71 8.72 -12.49
CA LEU A 22 -9.89 7.75 -11.42
C LEU A 22 -8.75 7.82 -10.41
N TYR A 23 -9.05 7.53 -9.15
CA TYR A 23 -8.06 7.25 -8.12
C TYR A 23 -7.61 5.80 -8.21
N VAL A 24 -6.35 5.62 -8.57
CA VAL A 24 -5.70 4.32 -8.67
C VAL A 24 -4.90 4.05 -7.40
N GLY A 25 -5.40 3.12 -6.59
CA GLY A 25 -4.74 2.61 -5.39
C GLY A 25 -3.85 1.41 -5.72
N ARG A 26 -2.56 1.48 -5.37
CA ARG A 26 -1.56 0.43 -5.55
C ARG A 26 -0.81 0.16 -4.25
N VAL A 27 -0.30 -1.06 -4.11
CA VAL A 27 0.53 -1.46 -2.97
C VAL A 27 1.90 -1.86 -3.48
N ALA A 28 2.98 -1.23 -3.00
CA ALA A 28 4.33 -1.49 -3.54
C ALA A 28 4.77 -2.94 -3.34
N GLU A 29 4.40 -3.53 -2.21
CA GLU A 29 4.66 -4.92 -1.85
C GLU A 29 3.83 -5.91 -2.69
N PHE A 30 2.71 -5.45 -3.25
CA PHE A 30 1.80 -6.26 -4.06
C PHE A 30 1.46 -5.54 -5.37
N PRO A 31 2.33 -5.59 -6.38
CA PRO A 31 2.08 -4.94 -7.68
C PRO A 31 0.84 -5.51 -8.41
N ASN A 32 0.38 -6.69 -8.02
CA ASN A 32 -0.84 -7.30 -8.54
C ASN A 32 -2.13 -6.69 -7.96
N ILE A 33 -2.04 -5.89 -6.90
CA ILE A 33 -3.19 -5.18 -6.32
C ILE A 33 -3.25 -3.80 -6.96
N SER A 34 -4.31 -3.57 -7.72
CA SER A 34 -4.67 -2.24 -8.21
C SER A 34 -6.17 -2.05 -8.05
N VAL A 35 -6.54 -0.95 -7.42
CA VAL A 35 -7.92 -0.55 -7.17
C VAL A 35 -8.18 0.73 -7.95
N TYR A 36 -9.31 0.84 -8.62
CA TYR A 36 -9.67 1.97 -9.46
C TYR A 36 -11.03 2.48 -8.99
N GLU A 37 -11.07 3.69 -8.44
CA GLU A 37 -12.30 4.26 -7.87
C GLU A 37 -12.40 5.74 -8.19
N GLU A 38 -13.63 6.28 -8.19
CA GLU A 38 -13.88 7.70 -8.41
C GLU A 38 -13.57 8.55 -7.16
N ASP A 39 -13.52 7.91 -5.98
CA ASP A 39 -13.29 8.58 -4.69
C ASP A 39 -12.02 8.07 -3.99
N PHE A 40 -11.27 9.02 -3.41
CA PHE A 40 -10.02 8.74 -2.70
C PHE A 40 -10.23 7.86 -1.46
N VAL A 41 -11.27 8.14 -0.68
CA VAL A 41 -11.55 7.43 0.57
C VAL A 41 -11.98 6.00 0.25
N THR A 42 -12.81 5.82 -0.77
CA THR A 42 -13.21 4.50 -1.26
C THR A 42 -12.01 3.70 -1.77
N ALA A 43 -11.16 4.29 -2.64
CA ALA A 43 -9.94 3.64 -3.13
C ALA A 43 -9.06 3.17 -1.97
N ARG A 44 -8.84 4.04 -0.99
CA ARG A 44 -8.03 3.74 0.20
C ARG A 44 -8.60 2.59 1.01
N ASN A 45 -9.90 2.64 1.31
CA ASN A 45 -10.56 1.62 2.13
C ASN A 45 -10.52 0.26 1.44
N LEU A 46 -10.74 0.20 0.13
CA LEU A 46 -10.65 -1.03 -0.65
C LEU A 46 -9.25 -1.61 -0.69
N VAL A 47 -8.20 -0.78 -0.83
CA VAL A 47 -6.82 -1.26 -0.76
C VAL A 47 -6.52 -1.87 0.62
N ILE A 48 -6.95 -1.21 1.70
CA ILE A 48 -6.77 -1.71 3.07
C ILE A 48 -7.52 -3.03 3.26
N ASP A 49 -8.76 -3.13 2.80
CA ASP A 49 -9.57 -4.35 2.86
C ASP A 49 -8.93 -5.49 2.05
N ALA A 50 -8.42 -5.21 0.86
CA ALA A 50 -7.71 -6.18 0.04
C ALA A 50 -6.48 -6.74 0.77
N ILE A 51 -5.69 -5.88 1.41
CA ILE A 51 -4.52 -6.29 2.21
C ILE A 51 -4.96 -7.19 3.39
N GLN A 52 -6.04 -6.84 4.10
CA GLN A 52 -6.58 -7.65 5.19
C GLN A 52 -7.06 -9.02 4.70
N THR A 53 -7.82 -9.04 3.61
CA THR A 53 -8.34 -10.27 3.00
C THR A 53 -7.21 -11.18 2.55
N LEU A 54 -6.19 -10.64 1.88
CA LEU A 54 -5.02 -11.41 1.47
C LEU A 54 -4.23 -11.94 2.67
N LYS A 55 -4.09 -11.17 3.74
CA LYS A 55 -3.44 -11.64 4.96
C LYS A 55 -4.19 -12.81 5.59
N LYS A 56 -5.52 -12.74 5.61
CA LYS A 56 -6.38 -13.82 6.12
C LYS A 56 -6.20 -15.09 5.29
N ILE A 57 -6.27 -14.98 3.96
CA ILE A 57 -6.06 -16.11 3.04
C ILE A 57 -4.64 -16.69 3.20
N ALA A 58 -3.62 -15.84 3.34
CA ALA A 58 -2.25 -16.29 3.56
C ALA A 58 -2.09 -17.03 4.89
N ASP A 59 -2.78 -16.58 5.95
CA ASP A 59 -2.84 -17.27 7.24
C ASP A 59 -3.48 -18.65 7.11
N GLU A 60 -4.63 -18.74 6.41
CA GLU A 60 -5.37 -19.98 6.17
C GLU A 60 -4.61 -20.97 5.28
N THR A 61 -3.84 -20.47 4.31
CA THR A 61 -3.09 -21.28 3.34
C THR A 61 -1.64 -21.53 3.75
N HIS A 62 -1.22 -21.02 4.92
CA HIS A 62 0.17 -21.02 5.38
C HIS A 62 1.15 -20.51 4.32
N LYS A 63 0.74 -19.50 3.54
CA LYS A 63 1.58 -18.87 2.52
C LYS A 63 2.39 -17.72 3.12
N ASP A 64 3.59 -17.53 2.59
CA ASP A 64 4.40 -16.35 2.88
C ASP A 64 3.64 -15.07 2.51
N PHE A 65 3.56 -14.17 3.48
CA PHE A 65 2.99 -12.84 3.32
C PHE A 65 4.12 -11.82 3.53
N PRO A 66 4.48 -11.01 2.52
CA PRO A 66 5.56 -10.06 2.67
C PRO A 66 5.23 -9.06 3.78
N PRO A 67 6.16 -8.77 4.71
CA PRO A 67 5.96 -7.73 5.71
C PRO A 67 5.93 -6.35 5.03
N PRO A 68 5.29 -5.35 5.66
CA PRO A 68 5.31 -3.99 5.15
C PRO A 68 6.74 -3.46 5.10
N TYR A 69 7.05 -2.60 4.12
CA TYR A 69 8.34 -1.94 4.05
C TYR A 69 8.48 -0.94 5.21
N LEU A 70 9.10 -1.38 6.30
CA LEU A 70 9.46 -0.50 7.40
C LEU A 70 10.66 0.32 6.96
N ALA A 71 10.41 1.54 6.46
CA ALA A 71 11.46 2.53 6.32
C ALA A 71 12.05 2.76 7.71
N THR A 72 13.16 2.09 8.01
CA THR A 72 13.84 2.28 9.29
C THR A 72 14.25 3.74 9.37
N SER A 73 13.88 4.40 10.46
CA SER A 73 14.13 5.83 10.72
C SER A 73 15.60 6.25 10.58
N SER A 74 16.51 5.29 10.54
CA SER A 74 17.95 5.47 10.30
C SER A 74 18.30 5.91 8.88
N GLU A 75 17.54 5.54 7.84
CA GLU A 75 17.85 5.92 6.45
C GLU A 75 17.55 7.39 6.13
N PHE A 76 16.62 8.03 6.85
CA PHE A 76 16.26 9.43 6.62
C PHE A 76 17.23 10.43 7.27
N MET A 77 18.01 10.01 8.29
CA MET A 77 18.88 10.93 9.05
C MET A 77 20.21 11.23 8.34
N GLU A 78 20.72 10.31 7.52
CA GLU A 78 21.97 10.51 6.76
C GLU A 78 21.83 11.57 5.66
N ARG A 79 20.65 11.70 5.04
CA ARG A 79 20.42 12.70 3.97
C ARG A 79 20.29 14.13 4.49
N ALA A 80 19.88 14.32 5.74
CA ALA A 80 19.75 15.66 6.35
C ALA A 80 21.11 16.24 6.81
N SER A 81 22.15 15.40 6.91
CA SER A 81 23.43 15.79 7.50
C SER A 81 24.49 16.23 6.47
N SER A 82 24.24 16.06 5.16
CA SER A 82 25.15 16.50 4.08
C SER A 82 24.97 17.96 3.65
N PHE A 83 24.16 18.75 4.36
CA PHE A 83 23.96 20.18 4.11
C PHE A 83 24.62 21.07 5.17
N ARG A 84 25.77 20.67 5.72
CA ARG A 84 26.54 21.51 6.63
C ARG A 84 27.93 21.85 6.10
#